data_AF-W2TYY7-F1
#
_entry.id   AF-W2TYY7-F1
#
_cell.length_a   1.000
_cell.length_b   1.000
_cell.length_c   1.000
_cell.angle_alpha   90.00
_cell.angle_beta   90.00
_cell.angle_gamma   90.00
#
_symmetry.space_group_name_H-M   'P 1'
#
loop_
_entity.id
_entity.type
_entity.pdbx_description
1 polymer ?
#
loop_
_entity_poly.entity_id
_entity_poly.type
_entity_poly.pdbx_seq_one_letter_code
_entity_poly.pdbx_strand_id
1 'polypeptide(L)'
;MISGKADGQWISGDCDNMQIGFACQMGKQASCGDYNEYGGKCYKAYDERLSYDAAESLCNGECGHLVSIHSVNENMMVYDLLPNNGNYARIGLKHSDVSFAWSDNTNYDYDNFGNSNPAFGDCVAMSLIPELVEKERWITISCTVELPFVCERAQGACLGPATTSVPTLAPPTCNGAYFMEENGTFYSPGYPASYHDYKTCIYVMTVTPGDLVQIHFVDVQLSAPSIIELYNNFADVDPFEIISSDIPSTKYFVSTTNVMKMAFVAGNNGSAINRWEAVFSSKSKTVTTISTVTVTPSPLNPSGCNENSVVPSNITSPRYPANYPPLTQCRYQLTSDSSHRPVQIENVDRIFISQVYFNDYFAESNICKLSTSLANPNSCNFRIQLTFGAIDTEQCCDIIDVYDFDGSPYYPLLDRFSGQIAAGAKVFKSSMNQLFVDFYSDSINQRSGFTAVAVPIL
;
A
#
# COMPACT_ATOMS: atom_id res chain seq x y z
N MET A 1 3.33 2.06 -66.97
CA MET A 1 3.99 3.17 -66.23
C MET A 1 4.21 4.29 -67.22
N ILE A 2 3.58 5.43 -67.01
CA ILE A 2 3.75 6.61 -67.87
C ILE A 2 4.95 7.36 -67.29
N SER A 3 6.14 7.25 -67.91
CA SER A 3 7.29 8.06 -67.49
C SER A 3 7.24 9.42 -68.20
N GLY A 4 7.29 10.52 -67.45
CA GLY A 4 7.33 11.87 -68.02
C GLY A 4 6.97 12.96 -67.01
N LYS A 5 6.88 14.21 -67.50
CA LYS A 5 6.67 15.42 -66.69
C LYS A 5 5.35 15.45 -65.88
N ALA A 6 4.44 14.53 -66.16
CA ALA A 6 3.14 14.39 -65.51
C ALA A 6 3.07 13.18 -64.55
N ASP A 7 4.20 12.55 -64.24
CA ASP A 7 4.25 11.45 -63.28
C ASP A 7 3.80 11.95 -61.90
N GLY A 8 2.79 11.29 -61.32
CA GLY A 8 2.15 11.68 -60.06
C GLY A 8 1.16 12.86 -60.11
N GLN A 9 0.80 13.38 -61.30
CA GLN A 9 -0.11 14.52 -61.45
C GLN A 9 -1.44 14.13 -62.10
N TRP A 10 -2.53 14.81 -61.72
CA TRP A 10 -3.84 14.62 -62.33
C TRP A 10 -3.88 15.22 -63.74
N ILE A 11 -4.41 14.47 -64.70
CA ILE A 11 -4.66 14.92 -66.06
C ILE A 11 -6.16 14.79 -66.39
N SER A 12 -6.71 15.75 -67.13
CA SER A 12 -8.08 15.67 -67.65
C SER A 12 -8.10 14.83 -68.92
N GLY A 13 -9.09 13.94 -69.07
CA GLY A 13 -9.24 13.06 -70.23
C GLY A 13 -10.69 12.91 -70.67
N ASP A 14 -10.89 12.45 -71.91
CA ASP A 14 -12.21 12.11 -72.47
C ASP A 14 -12.75 10.83 -71.81
N CYS A 15 -13.87 10.96 -71.11
CA CYS A 15 -14.47 9.90 -70.31
C CYS A 15 -14.92 8.66 -71.11
N ASP A 16 -15.23 8.82 -72.40
CA ASP A 16 -15.84 7.74 -73.21
C ASP A 16 -14.78 6.91 -73.96
N ASN A 17 -13.63 7.51 -74.26
CA ASN A 17 -12.61 6.92 -75.13
C ASN A 17 -11.28 6.63 -74.44
N MET A 18 -11.03 7.20 -73.27
CA MET A 18 -9.76 7.06 -72.56
C MET A 18 -9.84 5.94 -71.52
N GLN A 19 -9.33 4.75 -71.85
CA GLN A 19 -9.19 3.65 -70.89
C GLN A 19 -8.03 3.93 -69.93
N ILE A 20 -8.36 4.43 -68.73
CA ILE A 20 -7.43 4.61 -67.62
C ILE A 20 -7.68 3.59 -66.51
N GLY A 21 -6.65 3.30 -65.72
CA GLY A 21 -6.83 2.56 -64.47
C GLY A 21 -7.66 3.39 -63.47
N PHE A 22 -8.45 2.72 -62.64
CA PHE A 22 -9.27 3.36 -61.61
C PHE A 22 -8.71 3.07 -60.21
N ALA A 23 -8.88 4.02 -59.30
CA ALA A 23 -8.67 3.82 -57.87
C ALA A 23 -10.04 3.88 -57.18
N CYS A 24 -10.46 2.80 -56.53
CA CYS A 24 -11.68 2.79 -55.74
C CYS A 24 -11.40 3.31 -54.33
N GLN A 25 -12.17 4.30 -53.86
CA GLN A 25 -12.23 4.59 -52.43
C GLN A 25 -13.11 3.53 -51.75
N MET A 26 -12.47 2.58 -51.09
CA MET A 26 -13.16 1.66 -50.18
C MET A 26 -13.66 2.47 -48.98
N GLY A 27 -14.91 2.28 -48.57
CA GLY A 27 -15.43 2.87 -47.33
C GLY A 27 -14.50 2.49 -46.18
N LYS A 28 -13.93 3.49 -45.50
CA LYS A 28 -13.03 3.27 -44.37
C LYS A 28 -13.84 2.53 -43.31
N GLN A 29 -13.42 1.32 -42.97
CA GLN A 29 -13.98 0.55 -41.85
C GLN A 29 -13.99 1.49 -40.64
N ALA A 30 -15.17 1.71 -40.04
CA ALA A 30 -15.41 2.79 -39.08
C ALA A 30 -14.38 2.74 -37.94
N SER A 31 -13.35 3.57 -38.05
CA SER A 31 -12.17 3.51 -37.17
C SER A 31 -12.40 4.20 -35.83
N CYS A 32 -13.54 4.86 -35.66
CA CYS A 32 -13.90 5.63 -34.46
C CYS A 32 -15.16 5.12 -33.73
N GLY A 33 -15.85 4.10 -34.22
CA GLY A 33 -17.09 3.62 -33.60
C GLY A 33 -18.16 4.70 -33.58
N ASP A 34 -18.60 5.09 -32.38
CA ASP A 34 -19.57 6.15 -32.10
C ASP A 34 -18.95 7.56 -31.97
N TYR A 35 -17.64 7.69 -32.19
CA TYR A 35 -16.92 8.98 -32.20
C TYR A 35 -16.85 9.55 -33.62
N ASN A 36 -16.70 10.87 -33.70
CA ASN A 36 -16.49 11.61 -34.95
C ASN A 36 -15.01 11.56 -35.33
N GLU A 37 -14.71 11.13 -36.56
CA GLU A 37 -13.33 11.07 -37.06
C GLU A 37 -12.89 12.44 -37.60
N TYR A 38 -11.72 12.91 -37.16
CA TYR A 38 -11.08 14.10 -37.71
C TYR A 38 -9.57 14.03 -37.60
N GLY A 39 -8.85 14.36 -38.68
CA GLY A 39 -7.39 14.49 -38.64
C GLY A 39 -6.61 13.24 -38.18
N GLY A 40 -7.19 12.03 -38.28
CA GLY A 40 -6.55 10.82 -37.77
C GLY A 40 -6.88 10.46 -36.32
N LYS A 41 -7.72 11.26 -35.64
CA LYS A 41 -8.20 11.09 -34.27
C LYS A 41 -9.73 10.95 -34.23
N CYS A 42 -10.27 10.57 -33.10
CA CYS A 42 -11.69 10.32 -32.87
C CYS A 42 -12.17 11.17 -31.70
N TYR A 43 -13.31 11.86 -31.82
CA TYR A 43 -13.82 12.79 -30.81
C TYR A 43 -15.29 12.56 -30.49
N LYS A 44 -15.67 12.71 -29.22
CA LYS A 44 -17.05 12.60 -28.75
C LYS A 44 -17.33 13.60 -27.65
N ALA A 45 -18.38 14.40 -27.84
CA ALA A 45 -18.86 15.35 -26.85
C ALA A 45 -19.91 14.69 -25.94
N TYR A 46 -19.90 15.11 -24.68
CA TYR A 46 -20.83 14.68 -23.65
C TYR A 46 -21.56 15.89 -23.08
N ASP A 47 -22.89 15.81 -23.07
CA ASP A 47 -23.77 16.78 -22.42
C ASP A 47 -23.75 16.67 -20.89
N GLU A 48 -23.31 15.52 -20.37
CA GLU A 48 -23.14 15.28 -18.93
C GLU A 48 -22.12 16.25 -18.33
N ARG A 49 -22.41 16.77 -17.14
CA ARG A 49 -21.58 17.77 -16.49
C ARG A 49 -20.74 17.12 -15.41
N LEU A 50 -19.42 17.12 -15.59
CA LEU A 50 -18.49 16.45 -14.68
C LEU A 50 -17.34 17.38 -14.27
N SER A 51 -16.75 17.10 -13.10
CA SER A 51 -15.46 17.68 -12.69
C SER A 51 -14.35 17.26 -13.66
N TYR A 52 -13.20 17.96 -13.64
CA TYR A 52 -12.09 17.64 -14.56
C TYR A 52 -11.66 16.17 -14.40
N ASP A 53 -11.42 15.74 -13.16
CA ASP A 53 -10.95 14.39 -12.87
C ASP A 53 -12.01 13.33 -13.23
N ALA A 54 -13.30 13.61 -13.01
CA ALA A 54 -14.37 12.68 -13.37
C ALA A 54 -14.57 12.58 -14.90
N ALA A 55 -14.48 13.71 -15.61
CA ALA A 55 -14.57 13.73 -17.07
C ALA A 55 -13.37 13.02 -17.72
N GLU A 56 -12.16 13.27 -17.22
CA GLU A 56 -10.94 12.56 -17.63
C GLU A 56 -11.05 11.06 -17.36
N SER A 57 -11.57 10.65 -16.19
CA SER A 57 -11.82 9.24 -15.88
C SER A 57 -12.80 8.59 -16.85
N LEU A 58 -13.83 9.32 -17.30
CA LEU A 58 -14.79 8.82 -18.29
C LEU A 58 -14.13 8.63 -19.66
N CYS A 59 -13.38 9.64 -20.14
CA CYS A 59 -12.67 9.55 -21.41
C CYS A 59 -11.65 8.41 -21.41
N ASN A 60 -10.91 8.25 -20.30
CA ASN A 60 -10.01 7.13 -20.07
C ASN A 60 -10.74 5.79 -20.18
N GLY A 61 -11.93 5.68 -19.59
CA GLY A 61 -12.84 4.53 -19.70
C GLY A 61 -13.18 4.13 -21.15
N GLU A 62 -13.12 5.06 -22.10
CA GLU A 62 -13.41 4.85 -23.52
C GLU A 62 -12.15 4.84 -24.41
N CYS A 63 -11.00 4.47 -23.82
CA CYS A 63 -9.69 4.42 -24.48
C CYS A 63 -9.21 5.79 -24.99
N GLY A 64 -9.58 6.88 -24.32
CA GLY A 64 -9.25 8.24 -24.71
C GLY A 64 -8.86 9.13 -23.54
N HIS A 65 -8.71 10.42 -23.82
CA HIS A 65 -8.44 11.46 -22.82
C HIS A 65 -9.41 12.62 -23.05
N LEU A 66 -9.52 13.54 -22.10
CA LEU A 66 -10.08 14.85 -22.41
C LEU A 66 -9.29 15.46 -23.57
N VAL A 67 -10.01 16.14 -24.47
CA VAL A 67 -9.46 16.58 -25.75
C VAL A 67 -8.20 17.45 -25.60
N SER A 68 -7.19 17.09 -26.40
CA SER A 68 -6.01 17.90 -26.68
C SER A 68 -6.25 18.75 -27.93
N ILE A 69 -5.72 19.98 -27.97
CA ILE A 69 -5.94 20.86 -29.12
C ILE A 69 -4.59 21.44 -29.57
N HIS A 70 -4.17 21.10 -30.77
CA HIS A 70 -2.87 21.43 -31.37
C HIS A 70 -3.00 22.33 -32.60
N SER A 71 -4.21 22.73 -32.99
CA SER A 71 -4.41 23.63 -34.13
C SER A 71 -5.72 24.39 -34.04
N VAL A 72 -5.79 25.51 -34.78
CA VAL A 72 -7.03 26.27 -34.96
C VAL A 72 -8.16 25.44 -35.57
N ASN A 73 -7.83 24.55 -36.50
CA ASN A 73 -8.80 23.69 -37.17
C ASN A 73 -9.41 22.64 -36.22
N GLU A 74 -8.58 22.05 -35.36
CA GLU A 74 -9.02 21.14 -34.30
C GLU A 74 -9.87 21.88 -33.26
N ASN A 75 -9.48 23.10 -32.86
CA ASN A 75 -10.26 23.93 -31.93
C ASN A 75 -11.68 24.21 -32.42
N MET A 76 -11.82 24.66 -33.68
CA MET A 76 -13.12 24.94 -34.29
C MET A 76 -13.98 23.68 -34.37
N MET A 77 -13.38 22.55 -34.75
CA MET A 77 -14.08 21.26 -34.82
C MET A 77 -14.59 20.82 -33.45
N VAL A 78 -13.76 20.93 -32.40
CA VAL A 78 -14.14 20.58 -31.02
C VAL A 78 -15.31 21.44 -30.55
N TYR A 79 -15.30 22.73 -30.88
CA TYR A 79 -16.42 23.64 -30.59
C TYR A 79 -17.71 23.19 -31.29
N ASP A 80 -17.65 22.80 -32.56
CA ASP A 80 -18.82 22.36 -33.34
C ASP A 80 -19.43 21.05 -32.83
N LEU A 81 -18.66 20.22 -32.12
CA LEU A 81 -19.16 18.99 -31.49
C LEU A 81 -19.96 19.24 -30.21
N LEU A 82 -19.73 20.37 -29.55
CA LEU A 82 -20.28 20.63 -28.22
C LEU A 82 -21.76 21.02 -28.28
N PRO A 83 -22.55 20.64 -27.26
CA PRO A 83 -23.97 20.91 -27.25
C PRO A 83 -24.27 22.40 -27.02
N ASN A 84 -25.34 22.89 -27.67
CA ASN A 84 -25.79 24.28 -27.57
C ASN A 84 -26.51 24.61 -26.23
N ASN A 85 -26.31 23.82 -25.17
CA ASN A 85 -27.01 23.92 -23.88
C ASN A 85 -26.09 24.29 -22.70
N GLY A 86 -24.85 24.70 -22.98
CA GLY A 86 -23.86 25.12 -21.99
C GLY A 86 -23.18 26.45 -22.33
N ASN A 87 -22.57 27.09 -21.33
CA ASN A 87 -21.81 28.33 -21.51
C ASN A 87 -20.31 28.06 -21.73
N TYR A 88 -19.81 26.95 -21.17
CA TYR A 88 -18.41 26.54 -21.22
C TYR A 88 -18.35 25.01 -21.32
N ALA A 89 -17.26 24.51 -21.89
CA ALA A 89 -16.97 23.08 -21.96
C ALA A 89 -15.54 22.78 -21.49
N ARG A 90 -15.36 21.65 -20.82
CA ARG A 90 -14.04 21.17 -20.37
C ARG A 90 -13.20 20.68 -21.54
N ILE A 91 -11.92 21.04 -21.51
CA ILE A 91 -10.87 20.45 -22.36
C ILE A 91 -9.77 19.84 -21.47
N GLY A 92 -8.85 19.07 -22.06
CA GLY A 92 -7.82 18.34 -21.31
C GLY A 92 -6.69 19.20 -20.73
N LEU A 93 -6.67 20.50 -21.02
CA LEU A 93 -5.60 21.40 -20.58
C LEU A 93 -5.72 21.75 -19.10
N LYS A 94 -4.61 21.60 -18.37
CA LYS A 94 -4.49 21.97 -16.96
C LYS A 94 -3.16 22.68 -16.71
N HIS A 95 -3.18 23.68 -15.85
CA HIS A 95 -2.01 24.39 -15.36
C HIS A 95 -1.28 23.52 -14.33
N SER A 96 0.02 23.31 -14.55
CA SER A 96 0.96 22.70 -13.60
C SER A 96 1.78 23.80 -12.92
N ASP A 97 2.71 23.45 -12.03
CA ASP A 97 3.56 24.40 -11.31
C ASP A 97 4.44 25.29 -12.22
N VAL A 98 4.62 24.92 -13.50
CA VAL A 98 5.56 25.58 -14.43
C VAL A 98 4.92 25.97 -15.77
N SER A 99 3.95 25.21 -16.28
CA SER A 99 3.29 25.48 -17.57
C SER A 99 1.92 24.80 -17.69
N PHE A 100 1.22 25.03 -18.80
CA PHE A 100 0.07 24.21 -19.17
C PHE A 100 0.49 22.85 -19.73
N ALA A 101 -0.30 21.81 -19.44
CA ALA A 101 -0.11 20.44 -19.91
C ALA A 101 -1.46 19.79 -20.28
N TRP A 102 -1.47 19.01 -21.36
CA TRP A 102 -2.62 18.21 -21.78
C TRP A 102 -2.70 16.90 -21.00
N SER A 103 -3.91 16.39 -20.74
CA SER A 103 -4.10 15.14 -19.98
C SER A 103 -3.58 13.89 -20.70
N ASP A 104 -3.45 13.93 -22.02
CA ASP A 104 -2.88 12.86 -22.85
C ASP A 104 -1.34 12.90 -22.97
N ASN A 105 -0.69 13.84 -22.28
CA ASN A 105 0.76 14.09 -22.31
C ASN A 105 1.33 14.52 -23.67
N THR A 106 0.49 14.99 -24.59
CA THR A 106 0.98 15.65 -25.81
C THR A 106 1.61 17.00 -25.51
N ASN A 107 2.43 17.49 -26.45
CA ASN A 107 3.12 18.77 -26.28
C ASN A 107 2.12 19.93 -26.24
N TYR A 108 2.35 20.88 -25.33
CA TYR A 108 1.63 22.16 -25.35
C TYR A 108 2.23 23.07 -26.43
N ASP A 109 1.70 22.98 -27.66
CA ASP A 109 2.20 23.65 -28.86
C ASP A 109 1.18 24.60 -29.52
N TYR A 110 -0.02 24.72 -28.96
CA TYR A 110 -1.08 25.61 -29.43
C TYR A 110 -1.77 26.33 -28.26
N ASP A 111 -1.96 27.64 -28.42
CA ASP A 111 -2.57 28.52 -27.43
C ASP A 111 -3.79 29.23 -28.04
N ASN A 112 -4.92 29.19 -27.33
CA ASN A 112 -6.14 29.90 -27.71
C ASN A 112 -6.81 30.60 -26.51
N PHE A 113 -6.04 31.05 -25.51
CA PHE A 113 -6.59 31.69 -24.30
C PHE A 113 -7.21 33.06 -24.60
N GLY A 114 -8.51 33.24 -24.34
CA GLY A 114 -9.13 34.57 -24.28
C GLY A 114 -8.77 35.30 -22.99
N ASN A 115 -8.66 34.56 -21.88
CA ASN A 115 -8.19 35.08 -20.61
C ASN A 115 -7.57 33.94 -19.78
N SER A 116 -6.33 34.11 -19.33
CA SER A 116 -5.67 33.20 -18.39
C SER A 116 -5.43 33.92 -17.07
N ASN A 117 -6.10 33.46 -16.02
CA ASN A 117 -5.98 34.00 -14.68
C ASN A 117 -5.90 32.85 -13.65
N PRO A 118 -4.75 32.65 -12.99
CA PRO A 118 -4.59 31.61 -11.98
C PRO A 118 -5.60 31.70 -10.83
N ALA A 119 -6.15 32.89 -10.54
CA ALA A 119 -7.17 33.07 -9.52
C ALA A 119 -8.51 32.38 -9.85
N PHE A 120 -8.75 32.03 -11.12
CA PHE A 120 -9.97 31.32 -11.53
C PHE A 120 -9.85 29.81 -11.42
N GLY A 121 -8.63 29.28 -11.24
CA GLY A 121 -8.34 27.86 -11.09
C GLY A 121 -7.36 27.33 -12.14
N ASP A 122 -6.91 26.10 -11.94
CA ASP A 122 -5.85 25.49 -12.75
C ASP A 122 -6.36 24.77 -14.00
N CYS A 123 -7.65 24.44 -14.08
CA CYS A 123 -8.20 23.76 -15.24
C CYS A 123 -8.63 24.77 -16.31
N VAL A 124 -8.83 24.29 -17.55
CA VAL A 124 -9.19 25.15 -18.66
C VAL A 124 -10.52 24.72 -19.28
N ALA A 125 -11.31 25.70 -19.68
CA ALA A 125 -12.55 25.49 -20.40
C ALA A 125 -12.61 26.35 -21.66
N MET A 126 -13.24 25.79 -22.70
CA MET A 126 -13.59 26.50 -23.92
C MET A 126 -14.91 27.24 -23.71
N SER A 127 -14.98 28.50 -24.17
CA SER A 127 -16.21 29.29 -24.09
C SER A 127 -17.16 28.99 -25.25
N LEU A 128 -18.42 28.70 -24.91
CA LEU A 128 -19.50 28.42 -25.87
C LEU A 128 -20.34 29.66 -26.20
N ILE A 129 -20.22 30.71 -25.36
CA ILE A 129 -20.97 31.96 -25.48
C ILE A 129 -20.02 33.16 -25.38
N PRO A 130 -20.31 34.29 -26.05
CA PRO A 130 -19.46 35.47 -26.02
C PRO A 130 -19.76 36.33 -24.78
N GLU A 131 -19.57 35.80 -23.57
CA GLU A 131 -19.84 36.52 -22.30
C GLU A 131 -18.57 37.14 -21.71
N LEU A 132 -17.62 36.32 -21.27
CA LEU A 132 -16.35 36.78 -20.68
C LEU A 132 -15.22 36.88 -21.70
N VAL A 133 -15.25 36.01 -22.71
CA VAL A 133 -14.31 35.93 -23.82
C VAL A 133 -15.11 35.65 -25.10
N GLU A 134 -14.49 35.81 -26.27
CA GLU A 134 -15.13 35.39 -27.53
C GLU A 134 -15.41 33.89 -27.51
N LYS A 135 -16.38 33.45 -28.33
CA LYS A 135 -16.65 32.03 -28.55
C LYS A 135 -15.36 31.31 -28.98
N GLU A 136 -15.25 30.03 -28.64
CA GLU A 136 -14.11 29.16 -28.96
C GLU A 136 -12.82 29.47 -28.19
N ARG A 137 -12.69 30.65 -27.55
CA ARG A 137 -11.53 31.01 -26.74
C ARG A 137 -11.54 30.27 -25.41
N TRP A 138 -10.34 30.08 -24.86
CA TRP A 138 -10.16 29.37 -23.60
C TRP A 138 -10.09 30.31 -22.40
N ILE A 139 -10.57 29.83 -21.26
CA ILE A 139 -10.47 30.52 -19.97
C ILE A 139 -10.07 29.54 -18.87
N THR A 140 -9.26 30.01 -17.92
CA THR A 140 -8.96 29.25 -16.70
C THR A 140 -10.19 29.18 -15.79
N ILE A 141 -10.40 28.02 -15.16
CA ILE A 141 -11.53 27.72 -14.29
C ILE A 141 -11.18 26.65 -13.25
N SER A 142 -11.90 26.61 -12.14
CA SER A 142 -11.73 25.57 -11.13
C SER A 142 -12.03 24.18 -11.70
N CYS A 143 -11.14 23.24 -11.39
CA CYS A 143 -11.26 21.83 -11.78
C CYS A 143 -12.53 21.16 -11.24
N THR A 144 -13.13 21.69 -10.17
CA THR A 144 -14.33 21.13 -9.55
C THR A 144 -15.64 21.56 -10.22
N VAL A 145 -15.64 22.58 -11.08
CA VAL A 145 -16.87 23.10 -11.72
C VAL A 145 -17.40 22.11 -12.74
N GLU A 146 -18.56 21.52 -12.55
CA GLU A 146 -19.11 20.52 -13.48
C GLU A 146 -19.53 21.12 -14.83
N LEU A 147 -18.92 20.64 -15.93
CA LEU A 147 -19.13 21.15 -17.30
C LEU A 147 -19.32 19.99 -18.29
N PRO A 148 -20.04 20.21 -19.41
CA PRO A 148 -19.95 19.32 -20.57
C PRO A 148 -18.50 19.24 -21.06
N PHE A 149 -18.14 18.17 -21.74
CA PHE A 149 -16.73 17.90 -22.08
C PHE A 149 -16.60 17.11 -23.37
N VAL A 150 -15.39 17.09 -23.93
CA VAL A 150 -15.07 16.34 -25.15
C VAL A 150 -13.96 15.34 -24.84
N CYS A 151 -14.19 14.08 -25.19
CA CYS A 151 -13.20 13.04 -25.20
C CYS A 151 -12.56 12.91 -26.59
N GLU A 152 -11.28 12.57 -26.61
CA GLU A 152 -10.48 12.28 -27.79
C GLU A 152 -9.79 10.92 -27.65
N ARG A 153 -9.74 10.13 -28.73
CA ARG A 153 -8.98 8.88 -28.79
C ARG A 153 -8.36 8.62 -30.16
N ALA A 154 -7.39 7.72 -30.22
CA ALA A 154 -6.80 7.26 -31.48
C ALA A 154 -7.78 6.39 -32.30
N GLN A 155 -7.60 6.39 -33.62
CA GLN A 155 -8.34 5.47 -34.51
C GLN A 155 -8.03 4.01 -34.17
N GLY A 156 -9.06 3.16 -34.14
CA GLY A 156 -8.94 1.76 -33.77
C GLY A 156 -9.02 1.50 -32.27
N ALA A 157 -8.98 2.55 -31.44
CA ALA A 157 -9.15 2.41 -30.00
C ALA A 157 -10.56 1.86 -29.69
N CYS A 158 -10.62 0.86 -28.80
CA CYS A 158 -11.89 0.28 -28.31
C CYS A 158 -12.79 -0.41 -29.38
N LEU A 159 -12.27 -0.84 -30.56
CA LEU A 159 -13.05 -1.48 -31.66
C LEU A 159 -13.00 -3.03 -31.76
N GLY A 160 -12.50 -3.73 -30.75
CA GLY A 160 -12.51 -5.21 -30.68
C GLY A 160 -13.69 -5.78 -29.87
N PRO A 161 -14.00 -7.08 -29.97
CA PRO A 161 -14.87 -7.74 -29.00
C PRO A 161 -14.21 -7.64 -27.62
N ALA A 162 -14.74 -6.71 -26.82
CA ALA A 162 -14.45 -6.41 -25.42
C ALA A 162 -13.17 -7.06 -24.85
N THR A 163 -12.00 -6.54 -25.23
CA THR A 163 -10.74 -6.73 -24.49
C THR A 163 -9.78 -5.62 -24.92
N THR A 164 -9.72 -4.52 -24.15
CA THR A 164 -8.64 -3.51 -24.04
C THR A 164 -9.25 -2.24 -23.45
N SER A 165 -9.38 -2.14 -22.13
CA SER A 165 -8.38 -1.55 -21.22
C SER A 165 -7.99 -0.12 -21.61
N VAL A 166 -8.60 0.83 -20.91
CA VAL A 166 -7.96 2.09 -20.46
C VAL A 166 -6.44 1.88 -20.33
N PRO A 167 -5.57 2.83 -20.71
CA PRO A 167 -4.18 2.79 -20.28
C PRO A 167 -4.15 3.09 -18.78
N THR A 168 -4.61 2.15 -17.99
CA THR A 168 -4.39 2.14 -16.56
C THR A 168 -2.90 1.87 -16.40
N LEU A 169 -2.24 2.57 -15.46
CA LEU A 169 -0.90 2.17 -14.98
C LEU A 169 -0.91 0.73 -14.43
N ALA A 170 -2.10 0.13 -14.26
CA ALA A 170 -2.30 -1.27 -13.97
C ALA A 170 -1.68 -2.14 -15.08
N PRO A 171 -0.64 -2.91 -14.75
CA PRO A 171 -0.09 -3.86 -15.69
C PRO A 171 -1.17 -4.88 -16.09
N PRO A 172 -1.17 -5.39 -17.32
CA PRO A 172 -2.22 -6.30 -17.78
C PRO A 172 -2.16 -7.68 -17.10
N THR A 173 -1.02 -8.02 -16.53
CA THR A 173 -0.76 -9.29 -15.84
C THR A 173 0.21 -9.08 -14.68
N CYS A 174 0.26 -10.05 -13.76
CA CYS A 174 1.26 -10.08 -12.70
C CYS A 174 2.50 -10.84 -13.14
N ASN A 175 3.54 -10.09 -13.52
CA ASN A 175 4.84 -10.63 -13.89
C ASN A 175 5.92 -10.00 -13.02
N GLY A 176 5.97 -10.38 -11.74
CA GLY A 176 6.94 -9.89 -10.76
C GLY A 176 6.32 -9.02 -9.67
N ALA A 177 7.18 -8.53 -8.78
CA ALA A 177 6.79 -7.61 -7.71
C ALA A 177 6.87 -6.16 -8.19
N TYR A 178 5.87 -5.36 -7.82
CA TYR A 178 5.82 -3.93 -8.08
C TYR A 178 6.34 -3.16 -6.86
N PHE A 179 7.30 -2.27 -7.07
CA PHE A 179 7.89 -1.45 -6.00
C PHE A 179 7.43 -0.01 -6.13
N MET A 180 7.02 0.58 -5.01
CA MET A 180 6.47 1.94 -4.95
C MET A 180 7.05 2.69 -3.74
N GLU A 181 7.26 3.99 -3.90
CA GLU A 181 7.94 4.83 -2.90
C GLU A 181 7.11 6.10 -2.62
N GLU A 182 7.26 6.65 -1.41
CA GLU A 182 6.67 7.90 -0.91
C GLU A 182 5.13 7.92 -0.79
N ASN A 183 4.41 7.82 -1.90
CA ASN A 183 2.95 7.76 -1.98
C ASN A 183 2.53 7.37 -3.41
N GLY A 184 1.27 6.95 -3.58
CA GLY A 184 0.74 6.73 -4.91
C GLY A 184 -0.54 5.92 -4.96
N THR A 185 -1.05 5.78 -6.18
CA THR A 185 -2.23 4.98 -6.51
C THR A 185 -1.80 3.77 -7.30
N PHE A 186 -2.39 2.62 -7.01
CA PHE A 186 -2.09 1.35 -7.67
C PHE A 186 -3.31 0.44 -7.72
N TYR A 187 -3.25 -0.56 -8.59
CA TYR A 187 -4.44 -1.21 -9.10
C TYR A 187 -4.26 -2.72 -9.25
N SER A 188 -5.40 -3.43 -9.22
CA SER A 188 -5.44 -4.80 -9.72
C SER A 188 -5.05 -4.85 -11.19
N PRO A 189 -4.39 -5.91 -11.68
CA PRO A 189 -3.99 -5.97 -13.08
C PRO A 189 -5.21 -5.92 -14.01
N GLY A 190 -5.14 -5.08 -15.04
CA GLY A 190 -6.25 -4.86 -15.97
C GLY A 190 -7.43 -4.06 -15.41
N TYR A 191 -7.33 -3.48 -14.19
CA TYR A 191 -8.31 -2.53 -13.68
C TYR A 191 -8.61 -1.45 -14.74
N PRO A 192 -9.87 -1.00 -14.93
CA PRO A 192 -11.07 -1.28 -14.12
C PRO A 192 -11.74 -2.63 -14.42
N ALA A 193 -11.21 -3.43 -15.35
CA ALA A 193 -11.70 -4.78 -15.57
C ALA A 193 -11.30 -5.70 -14.42
N SER A 194 -12.02 -6.82 -14.28
CA SER A 194 -11.68 -7.83 -13.30
C SER A 194 -10.44 -8.61 -13.71
N TYR A 195 -9.55 -8.82 -12.74
CA TYR A 195 -8.41 -9.70 -12.91
C TYR A 195 -8.89 -11.16 -12.88
N HIS A 196 -8.65 -11.87 -13.99
CA HIS A 196 -9.11 -13.26 -14.20
C HIS A 196 -7.96 -14.28 -14.30
N ASP A 197 -6.72 -13.86 -14.11
CA ASP A 197 -5.55 -14.74 -14.10
C ASP A 197 -5.26 -15.22 -12.65
N TYR A 198 -4.60 -16.35 -12.52
CA TYR A 198 -4.41 -17.08 -11.26
C TYR A 198 -3.06 -16.79 -10.59
N LYS A 199 -2.30 -15.83 -11.12
CA LYS A 199 -1.01 -15.44 -10.56
C LYS A 199 -1.20 -14.50 -9.38
N THR A 200 -0.43 -14.75 -8.32
CA THR A 200 -0.33 -13.84 -7.18
C THR A 200 0.41 -12.58 -7.58
N CYS A 201 -0.19 -11.44 -7.28
CA CYS A 201 0.37 -10.11 -7.52
C CYS A 201 1.00 -9.57 -6.25
N ILE A 202 2.27 -9.16 -6.31
CA ILE A 202 2.99 -8.63 -5.14
C ILE A 202 3.27 -7.14 -5.35
N TYR A 203 2.93 -6.34 -4.34
CA TYR A 203 3.18 -4.90 -4.30
C TYR A 203 3.97 -4.60 -3.03
N VAL A 204 5.04 -3.83 -3.15
CA VAL A 204 5.91 -3.42 -2.05
C VAL A 204 5.93 -1.90 -2.02
N MET A 205 5.31 -1.33 -1.00
CA MET A 205 5.23 0.11 -0.76
C MET A 205 6.26 0.49 0.29
N THR A 206 6.96 1.59 0.05
CA THR A 206 7.91 2.15 1.00
C THR A 206 7.64 3.63 1.20
N VAL A 207 7.83 4.12 2.42
CA VAL A 207 7.75 5.54 2.76
C VAL A 207 9.02 5.94 3.51
N THR A 208 9.18 7.25 3.73
CA THR A 208 10.29 7.82 4.48
C THR A 208 10.52 7.07 5.79
N PRO A 209 11.77 6.67 6.09
CA PRO A 209 12.10 6.05 7.38
C PRO A 209 11.65 6.92 8.55
N GLY A 210 10.80 6.37 9.43
CA GLY A 210 10.20 7.08 10.57
C GLY A 210 8.68 7.27 10.45
N ASP A 211 8.16 7.24 9.23
CA ASP A 211 6.73 7.20 8.94
C ASP A 211 6.25 5.76 8.71
N LEU A 212 4.93 5.57 8.74
CA LEU A 212 4.26 4.29 8.53
C LEU A 212 3.53 4.32 7.18
N VAL A 213 3.50 3.19 6.47
CA VAL A 213 2.69 3.07 5.25
C VAL A 213 1.22 2.98 5.66
N GLN A 214 0.40 3.88 5.12
CA GLN A 214 -1.06 3.84 5.27
C GLN A 214 -1.70 3.62 3.90
N ILE A 215 -2.52 2.58 3.78
CA ILE A 215 -3.26 2.22 2.57
C ILE A 215 -4.77 2.28 2.81
N HIS A 216 -5.53 2.70 1.81
CA HIS A 216 -6.97 2.50 1.73
C HIS A 216 -7.38 2.14 0.30
N PHE A 217 -8.55 1.53 0.15
CA PHE A 217 -9.09 1.10 -1.13
C PHE A 217 -10.19 2.07 -1.57
N VAL A 218 -10.01 2.71 -2.73
CA VAL A 218 -11.00 3.61 -3.32
C VAL A 218 -12.13 2.78 -3.94
N ASP A 219 -11.77 1.70 -4.63
CA ASP A 219 -12.67 0.66 -5.13
C ASP A 219 -12.09 -0.70 -4.75
N VAL A 220 -12.94 -1.63 -4.33
CA VAL A 220 -12.56 -3.02 -4.09
C VAL A 220 -13.79 -3.92 -4.18
N GLN A 221 -13.74 -4.84 -5.13
CA GLN A 221 -14.74 -5.86 -5.38
C GLN A 221 -14.03 -7.21 -5.52
N LEU A 222 -14.23 -8.08 -4.54
CA LEU A 222 -13.58 -9.40 -4.46
C LEU A 222 -14.62 -10.51 -4.41
N SER A 223 -14.54 -11.44 -5.36
CA SER A 223 -15.37 -12.64 -5.34
C SER A 223 -14.63 -13.79 -4.68
N ALA A 224 -15.27 -14.50 -3.75
CA ALA A 224 -14.67 -15.65 -3.10
C ALA A 224 -14.23 -16.71 -4.15
N PRO A 225 -13.03 -17.33 -4.02
CA PRO A 225 -12.11 -17.27 -2.87
C PRO A 225 -10.98 -16.24 -2.96
N SER A 226 -11.15 -15.11 -3.66
CA SER A 226 -10.11 -14.07 -3.79
C SER A 226 -9.79 -13.38 -2.46
N ILE A 227 -8.50 -13.11 -2.23
CA ILE A 227 -8.01 -12.44 -1.02
C ILE A 227 -6.90 -11.42 -1.32
N ILE A 228 -6.77 -10.44 -0.43
CA ILE A 228 -5.63 -9.52 -0.33
C ILE A 228 -5.01 -9.69 1.06
N GLU A 229 -3.70 -9.94 1.11
CA GLU A 229 -2.92 -10.13 2.32
C GLU A 229 -1.97 -8.94 2.51
N LEU A 230 -1.99 -8.31 3.69
CA LEU A 230 -1.15 -7.16 4.02
C LEU A 230 -0.11 -7.56 5.07
N TYR A 231 1.14 -7.18 4.82
CA TYR A 231 2.31 -7.52 5.63
C TYR A 231 3.04 -6.25 6.07
N ASN A 232 3.60 -6.27 7.27
CA ASN A 232 4.36 -5.14 7.80
C ASN A 232 5.75 -5.01 7.19
N ASN A 233 6.22 -6.02 6.44
CA ASN A 233 7.48 -6.01 5.71
C ASN A 233 7.45 -6.96 4.50
N PHE A 234 8.39 -6.81 3.56
CA PHE A 234 8.46 -7.67 2.37
C PHE A 234 8.86 -9.11 2.70
N ALA A 235 9.64 -9.31 3.76
CA ALA A 235 10.12 -10.61 4.20
C ALA A 235 9.15 -11.35 5.16
N ASP A 236 8.11 -10.69 5.64
CA ASP A 236 7.16 -11.29 6.58
C ASP A 236 6.44 -12.48 5.95
N VAL A 237 6.24 -13.53 6.75
CA VAL A 237 5.56 -14.77 6.32
C VAL A 237 4.07 -14.71 6.64
N ASP A 238 3.70 -14.04 7.74
CA ASP A 238 2.32 -13.93 8.21
C ASP A 238 1.76 -12.52 7.93
N PRO A 239 0.57 -12.41 7.30
CA PRO A 239 -0.07 -11.13 7.09
C PRO A 239 -0.65 -10.60 8.41
N PHE A 240 -0.58 -9.28 8.62
CA PHE A 240 -1.25 -8.63 9.75
C PHE A 240 -2.75 -8.39 9.47
N GLU A 241 -3.17 -8.40 8.21
CA GLU A 241 -4.57 -8.30 7.80
C GLU A 241 -4.82 -9.12 6.53
N ILE A 242 -5.98 -9.78 6.47
CA ILE A 242 -6.47 -10.49 5.28
C ILE A 242 -7.84 -9.91 4.91
N ILE A 243 -7.99 -9.47 3.66
CA ILE A 243 -9.22 -8.90 3.11
C ILE A 243 -9.79 -9.91 2.10
N SER A 244 -11.00 -10.39 2.36
CA SER A 244 -11.66 -11.42 1.52
C SER A 244 -13.05 -11.00 1.02
N SER A 245 -13.41 -9.74 1.20
CA SER A 245 -14.69 -9.17 0.80
C SER A 245 -14.55 -7.67 0.58
N ASP A 246 -15.60 -7.07 0.06
CA ASP A 246 -15.70 -5.62 -0.08
C ASP A 246 -15.53 -4.94 1.28
N ILE A 247 -14.82 -3.81 1.27
CA ILE A 247 -14.56 -2.97 2.44
C ILE A 247 -14.89 -1.52 2.09
N PRO A 248 -15.34 -0.72 3.06
CA PRO A 248 -15.64 0.69 2.80
C PRO A 248 -14.35 1.46 2.51
N SER A 249 -14.44 2.44 1.61
CA SER A 249 -13.29 3.29 1.24
C SER A 249 -12.73 4.14 2.38
N THR A 250 -13.47 4.25 3.48
CA THR A 250 -13.05 4.92 4.71
C THR A 250 -12.18 4.05 5.62
N LYS A 251 -12.03 2.74 5.34
CA LYS A 251 -11.18 1.84 6.12
C LYS A 251 -9.71 2.00 5.67
N TYR A 252 -8.87 2.43 6.61
CA TYR A 252 -7.43 2.52 6.43
C TYR A 252 -6.72 1.37 7.13
N PHE A 253 -5.67 0.86 6.50
CA PHE A 253 -4.73 -0.09 7.08
C PHE A 253 -3.38 0.58 7.21
N VAL A 254 -2.73 0.39 8.36
CA VAL A 254 -1.49 1.10 8.69
C VAL A 254 -0.47 0.05 9.09
N SER A 255 0.68 0.03 8.41
CA SER A 255 1.79 -0.84 8.77
C SER A 255 2.44 -0.39 10.08
N THR A 256 3.20 -1.29 10.69
CA THR A 256 4.07 -0.98 11.83
C THR A 256 5.49 -0.54 11.41
N THR A 257 5.82 -0.66 10.12
CA THR A 257 7.09 -0.24 9.54
C THR A 257 6.90 0.78 8.41
N ASN A 258 8.01 1.34 7.91
CA ASN A 258 8.01 2.21 6.74
C ASN A 258 7.93 1.43 5.41
N VAL A 259 7.74 0.11 5.47
CA VAL A 259 7.54 -0.79 4.33
C VAL A 259 6.22 -1.53 4.51
N MET A 260 5.51 -1.81 3.43
CA MET A 260 4.34 -2.69 3.45
C MET A 260 4.37 -3.56 2.20
N LYS A 261 4.24 -4.87 2.38
CA LYS A 261 3.99 -5.80 1.27
C LYS A 261 2.51 -6.12 1.22
N MET A 262 1.95 -6.11 0.02
CA MET A 262 0.61 -6.57 -0.26
C MET A 262 0.70 -7.72 -1.27
N ALA A 263 0.00 -8.83 -0.98
CA ALA A 263 -0.18 -9.93 -1.92
C ALA A 263 -1.65 -10.05 -2.29
N PHE A 264 -1.97 -9.99 -3.59
CA PHE A 264 -3.31 -10.19 -4.11
C PHE A 264 -3.40 -11.54 -4.82
N VAL A 265 -4.35 -12.37 -4.38
CA VAL A 265 -4.61 -13.71 -4.89
C VAL A 265 -6.03 -13.76 -5.44
N ALA A 266 -6.18 -13.86 -6.76
CA ALA A 266 -7.47 -14.01 -7.40
C ALA A 266 -7.96 -15.48 -7.37
N GLY A 267 -9.24 -15.66 -7.08
CA GLY A 267 -9.93 -16.94 -7.06
C GLY A 267 -10.29 -17.45 -8.46
N ASN A 268 -10.25 -18.78 -8.62
CA ASN A 268 -10.44 -19.50 -9.90
C ASN A 268 -11.91 -19.64 -10.36
N ASN A 269 -12.70 -18.57 -10.29
CA ASN A 269 -14.08 -18.58 -10.79
C ASN A 269 -14.16 -17.70 -12.05
N GLY A 270 -14.48 -18.28 -13.21
CA GLY A 270 -14.49 -17.56 -14.50
C GLY A 270 -15.51 -16.40 -14.62
N SER A 271 -16.38 -16.22 -13.62
CA SER A 271 -17.30 -15.08 -13.49
C SER A 271 -17.00 -14.22 -12.25
N ALA A 272 -15.88 -14.46 -11.56
CA ALA A 272 -15.48 -13.71 -10.38
C ALA A 272 -15.12 -12.27 -10.76
N ILE A 273 -15.68 -11.32 -10.03
CA ILE A 273 -15.28 -9.92 -10.05
C ILE A 273 -14.12 -9.78 -9.07
N ASN A 274 -12.95 -9.41 -9.58
CA ASN A 274 -11.73 -9.20 -8.81
C ASN A 274 -11.03 -7.92 -9.28
N ARG A 275 -11.53 -6.78 -8.84
CA ARG A 275 -10.99 -5.47 -9.22
C ARG A 275 -10.83 -4.58 -8.01
N TRP A 276 -9.78 -3.78 -7.99
CA TRP A 276 -9.56 -2.82 -6.94
C TRP A 276 -8.61 -1.70 -7.35
N GLU A 277 -8.78 -0.56 -6.69
CA GLU A 277 -7.93 0.63 -6.73
C GLU A 277 -7.57 0.99 -5.29
N ALA A 278 -6.27 1.10 -5.03
CA ALA A 278 -5.73 1.41 -3.72
C ALA A 278 -4.83 2.64 -3.78
N VAL A 279 -4.87 3.43 -2.71
CA VAL A 279 -4.02 4.60 -2.53
C VAL A 279 -3.23 4.41 -1.25
N PHE A 280 -1.91 4.57 -1.34
CA PHE A 280 -1.02 4.57 -0.18
C PHE A 280 -0.34 5.92 0.03
N SER A 281 -0.04 6.23 1.27
CA SER A 281 0.65 7.45 1.69
C SER A 281 1.40 7.23 3.01
N SER A 282 2.26 8.19 3.36
CA SER A 282 2.92 8.22 4.66
C SER A 282 1.98 8.68 5.76
N LYS A 283 1.92 7.92 6.85
CA LYS A 283 1.31 8.33 8.12
C LYS A 283 2.41 8.57 9.14
N SER A 284 2.50 9.81 9.65
CA SER A 284 3.44 10.11 10.71
C SER A 284 3.20 9.21 11.90
N LYS A 285 4.27 8.53 12.34
CA LYS A 285 4.25 7.76 13.57
C LYS A 285 3.94 8.74 14.69
N THR A 286 2.75 8.64 15.27
CA THR A 286 2.37 9.48 16.42
C THR A 286 3.37 9.18 17.53
N VAL A 287 4.30 10.10 17.75
CA VAL A 287 5.17 10.09 18.92
C VAL A 287 4.27 10.38 20.10
N THR A 288 3.69 9.33 20.69
CA THR A 288 3.16 9.42 22.04
C THR A 288 4.34 9.82 22.91
N THR A 289 4.32 11.05 23.42
CA THR A 289 5.26 11.50 24.44
C THR A 289 5.12 10.59 25.65
N ILE A 290 6.00 9.59 25.72
CA ILE A 290 6.13 8.74 26.88
C ILE A 290 6.72 9.61 27.99
N SER A 291 5.93 9.84 29.05
CA SER A 291 6.41 10.42 30.30
C SER A 291 7.66 9.67 30.75
N THR A 292 8.76 10.41 30.91
CA THR A 292 10.04 9.88 31.41
C THR A 292 9.83 9.27 32.78
N VAL A 293 9.76 7.93 32.86
CA VAL A 293 9.87 7.22 34.14
C VAL A 293 11.34 7.27 34.53
N THR A 294 11.63 8.07 35.55
CA THR A 294 12.95 8.13 36.17
C THR A 294 13.07 6.87 37.04
N VAL A 295 13.85 5.87 36.61
CA VAL A 295 14.17 4.70 37.45
C VAL A 295 15.58 4.89 38.01
N THR A 296 15.66 4.90 39.33
CA THR A 296 16.88 4.95 40.14
C THR A 296 17.75 3.71 39.90
N PRO A 297 19.07 3.84 39.76
CA PRO A 297 19.96 2.72 39.48
C PRO A 297 20.09 1.80 40.71
N SER A 298 19.80 0.51 40.54
CA SER A 298 20.09 -0.53 41.54
C SER A 298 21.40 -1.27 41.17
N PRO A 299 22.37 -1.44 42.09
CA PRO A 299 23.73 -1.90 41.76
C PRO A 299 23.94 -3.43 41.73
N LEU A 300 22.90 -4.23 41.46
CA LEU A 300 22.96 -5.70 41.62
C LEU A 300 22.38 -6.51 40.46
N ASN A 301 22.24 -5.94 39.25
CA ASN A 301 21.67 -6.63 38.09
C ASN A 301 22.74 -7.43 37.32
N PRO A 302 22.86 -8.77 37.48
CA PRO A 302 23.59 -9.55 36.51
C PRO A 302 22.84 -9.45 35.18
N SER A 303 23.57 -9.21 34.09
CA SER A 303 22.96 -9.29 32.76
C SER A 303 22.30 -10.66 32.59
N GLY A 304 22.95 -11.73 33.05
CA GLY A 304 22.54 -13.12 32.80
C GLY A 304 22.89 -13.56 31.37
N CYS A 305 23.68 -12.74 30.67
CA CYS A 305 24.07 -12.96 29.30
C CYS A 305 24.96 -14.19 29.15
N ASN A 306 24.55 -15.12 28.28
CA ASN A 306 25.23 -16.39 28.03
C ASN A 306 25.34 -17.29 29.27
N GLU A 307 24.44 -17.09 30.24
CA GLU A 307 24.35 -17.88 31.48
C GLU A 307 23.00 -18.59 31.57
N ASN A 308 22.99 -19.73 32.27
CA ASN A 308 21.76 -20.44 32.59
C ASN A 308 21.18 -19.87 33.89
N SER A 309 19.95 -19.36 33.82
CA SER A 309 19.23 -18.79 34.95
C SER A 309 18.09 -19.71 35.38
N VAL A 310 18.09 -20.08 36.67
CA VAL A 310 16.99 -20.83 37.29
C VAL A 310 15.90 -19.86 37.72
N VAL A 311 14.66 -20.12 37.30
CA VAL A 311 13.49 -19.27 37.55
C VAL A 311 12.95 -19.50 38.98
N PRO A 312 12.61 -18.46 39.77
CA PRO A 312 12.46 -17.05 39.39
C PRO A 312 13.79 -16.29 39.26
N SER A 313 13.91 -15.48 38.21
CA SER A 313 15.12 -14.72 37.91
C SER A 313 14.82 -13.42 37.18
N ASN A 314 15.71 -12.44 37.32
CA ASN A 314 15.70 -11.21 36.53
C ASN A 314 16.86 -11.23 35.54
N ILE A 315 16.58 -10.91 34.27
CA ILE A 315 17.60 -10.75 33.23
C ILE A 315 17.60 -9.31 32.73
N THR A 316 18.76 -8.82 32.30
CA THR A 316 18.90 -7.47 31.76
C THR A 316 19.85 -7.45 30.57
N SER A 317 19.64 -6.53 29.63
CA SER A 317 20.63 -6.27 28.59
C SER A 317 21.98 -5.91 29.22
N PRO A 318 23.12 -6.25 28.60
CA PRO A 318 24.41 -5.94 29.19
C PRO A 318 24.54 -4.45 29.47
N ARG A 319 25.07 -4.10 30.66
CA ARG A 319 25.26 -2.72 31.16
C ARG A 319 23.99 -1.94 31.53
N TYR A 320 22.80 -2.54 31.44
CA TYR A 320 21.56 -1.88 31.86
C TYR A 320 21.70 -1.26 33.27
N PRO A 321 21.32 0.01 33.50
CA PRO A 321 20.55 0.89 32.61
C PRO A 321 21.39 1.73 31.63
N ALA A 322 22.71 1.60 31.64
CA ALA A 322 23.56 2.22 30.63
C ALA A 322 23.40 1.50 29.29
N ASN A 323 23.78 2.18 28.20
CA ASN A 323 23.58 1.62 26.87
C ASN A 323 24.31 0.29 26.69
N TYR A 324 23.64 -0.67 26.05
CA TYR A 324 24.26 -1.96 25.75
C TYR A 324 25.50 -1.78 24.84
N PRO A 325 26.46 -2.72 24.84
CA PRO A 325 27.61 -2.65 23.94
C PRO A 325 27.21 -2.85 22.47
N PRO A 326 27.93 -2.26 21.50
CA PRO A 326 27.78 -2.58 20.09
C PRO A 326 28.19 -4.04 19.78
N LEU A 327 27.63 -4.61 18.72
CA LEU A 327 27.92 -5.97 18.23
C LEU A 327 27.71 -7.06 19.29
N THR A 328 26.83 -6.81 20.25
CA THR A 328 26.46 -7.77 21.29
C THR A 328 25.67 -8.93 20.66
N GLN A 329 26.06 -10.16 21.00
CA GLN A 329 25.26 -11.35 20.79
C GLN A 329 25.15 -12.07 22.13
N CYS A 330 23.93 -12.23 22.61
CA CYS A 330 23.67 -12.60 23.98
C CYS A 330 22.48 -13.54 24.08
N ARG A 331 22.66 -14.72 24.67
CA ARG A 331 21.58 -15.69 24.90
C ARG A 331 21.31 -15.85 26.39
N TYR A 332 20.06 -15.72 26.80
CA TYR A 332 19.57 -16.03 28.14
C TYR A 332 18.83 -17.36 28.09
N GLN A 333 19.27 -18.33 28.88
CA GLN A 333 18.57 -19.61 29.01
C GLN A 333 17.87 -19.66 30.36
N LEU A 334 16.53 -19.66 30.34
CA LEU A 334 15.69 -19.72 31.53
C LEU A 334 15.21 -21.16 31.73
N THR A 335 15.40 -21.72 32.91
CA THR A 335 14.93 -23.07 33.24
C THR A 335 14.17 -23.06 34.57
N SER A 336 13.00 -23.70 34.59
CA SER A 336 12.25 -23.97 35.82
C SER A 336 12.58 -25.38 36.32
N ASP A 337 12.81 -25.50 37.63
CA ASP A 337 12.99 -26.77 38.31
C ASP A 337 11.79 -27.12 39.20
N SER A 338 11.68 -28.38 39.61
CA SER A 338 10.58 -28.86 40.45
C SER A 338 10.65 -28.37 41.91
N SER A 339 11.61 -27.50 42.26
CA SER A 339 11.85 -27.06 43.63
C SER A 339 11.18 -25.73 44.00
N HIS A 340 10.67 -24.97 43.04
CA HIS A 340 10.07 -23.65 43.29
C HIS A 340 8.58 -23.59 42.89
N ARG A 341 7.73 -23.27 43.88
CA ARG A 341 6.26 -23.22 43.74
C ARG A 341 5.80 -21.89 43.09
N PRO A 342 4.73 -21.90 42.26
CA PRO A 342 4.22 -20.71 41.58
C PRO A 342 3.49 -19.74 42.53
N VAL A 343 3.67 -18.44 42.32
CA VAL A 343 2.92 -17.36 43.02
C VAL A 343 1.69 -17.00 42.18
N GLN A 344 0.49 -17.14 42.74
CA GLN A 344 -0.76 -16.63 42.16
C GLN A 344 -0.84 -15.12 42.44
N ILE A 345 -0.91 -14.29 41.40
CA ILE A 345 -1.19 -12.86 41.54
C ILE A 345 -2.60 -12.61 40.99
N GLU A 346 -3.59 -12.53 41.87
CA GLU A 346 -4.92 -12.01 41.55
C GLU A 346 -4.94 -10.49 41.73
N ASN A 347 -5.49 -9.79 40.73
CA ASN A 347 -5.73 -8.34 40.64
C ASN A 347 -4.51 -7.45 40.38
N VAL A 348 -4.37 -7.00 39.13
CA VAL A 348 -3.42 -5.95 38.75
C VAL A 348 -4.19 -4.64 38.55
N ASP A 349 -4.54 -3.99 39.67
CA ASP A 349 -4.79 -2.55 39.67
C ASP A 349 -3.95 -1.91 40.77
N ARG A 350 -2.79 -1.38 40.31
CA ARG A 350 -1.74 -0.70 41.08
C ARG A 350 -1.01 -1.57 42.10
N ILE A 351 0.32 -1.59 42.03
CA ILE A 351 1.22 -1.16 43.11
C ILE A 351 2.68 -1.45 42.71
N PHE A 352 3.52 -0.44 42.94
CA PHE A 352 4.97 -0.54 43.07
C PHE A 352 5.33 -1.56 44.15
N ILE A 353 6.08 -2.62 43.84
CA ILE A 353 6.66 -3.47 44.89
C ILE A 353 8.18 -3.38 44.85
N SER A 354 8.67 -2.48 45.69
CA SER A 354 9.99 -2.56 46.30
C SER A 354 10.04 -3.82 47.17
N GLN A 355 11.14 -4.56 47.09
CA GLN A 355 11.66 -5.52 48.08
C GLN A 355 10.60 -6.22 48.95
N VAL A 356 10.24 -7.46 48.61
CA VAL A 356 9.71 -8.37 49.63
C VAL A 356 10.40 -9.72 49.56
N TYR A 357 11.26 -9.95 50.55
CA TYR A 357 11.70 -11.26 51.00
C TYR A 357 10.49 -12.01 51.56
N PHE A 358 10.22 -13.24 51.13
CA PHE A 358 9.25 -14.10 51.83
C PHE A 358 9.84 -15.47 52.13
N ASN A 359 10.14 -15.65 53.43
CA ASN A 359 10.17 -16.92 54.12
C ASN A 359 8.72 -17.39 54.40
N ASP A 360 8.56 -18.71 54.28
CA ASP A 360 7.64 -19.61 55.00
C ASP A 360 6.12 -19.65 54.74
N TYR A 361 5.71 -20.90 54.45
CA TYR A 361 4.51 -21.62 54.88
C TYR A 361 3.12 -21.02 54.61
N PHE A 362 2.46 -21.52 53.55
CA PHE A 362 1.06 -21.97 53.62
C PHE A 362 0.87 -23.24 52.78
N ALA A 363 0.25 -24.25 53.41
CA ALA A 363 -0.09 -25.52 52.83
C ALA A 363 -1.49 -25.44 52.21
N GLU A 364 -1.64 -25.81 50.94
CA GLU A 364 -2.84 -26.46 50.44
C GLU A 364 -2.50 -27.35 49.24
N SER A 365 -3.09 -28.53 49.29
CA SER A 365 -2.74 -29.77 48.60
C SER A 365 -3.53 -29.96 47.31
N ASN A 366 -2.87 -30.58 46.30
CA ASN A 366 -3.42 -31.29 45.11
C ASN A 366 -3.25 -30.65 43.73
N ILE A 367 -2.01 -30.37 43.27
CA ILE A 367 -1.74 -30.10 41.84
C ILE A 367 -0.53 -30.89 41.30
N CYS A 368 -0.41 -32.18 41.67
CA CYS A 368 0.44 -33.13 40.94
C CYS A 368 -0.11 -34.55 41.11
N LYS A 369 -1.22 -34.86 40.42
CA LYS A 369 -1.68 -36.23 40.15
C LYS A 369 -2.44 -36.25 38.83
N LEU A 370 -1.76 -36.61 37.73
CA LEU A 370 -2.23 -37.63 36.79
C LEU A 370 -1.13 -37.92 35.74
N SER A 371 -0.47 -39.06 35.86
CA SER A 371 -0.05 -39.87 34.71
C SER A 371 0.37 -41.24 35.24
N THR A 372 -0.50 -42.23 35.04
CA THR A 372 -0.17 -43.64 35.22
C THR A 372 0.55 -44.15 33.97
N SER A 373 1.85 -43.87 33.85
CA SER A 373 2.82 -44.81 33.26
C SER A 373 4.25 -44.31 33.51
N LEU A 374 5.02 -45.12 34.25
CA LEU A 374 6.48 -45.25 34.23
C LEU A 374 7.32 -43.99 33.89
N ALA A 375 7.31 -42.97 34.75
CA ALA A 375 8.47 -42.07 34.97
C ALA A 375 8.31 -41.29 36.29
N ASN A 376 9.33 -41.41 37.15
CA ASN A 376 9.69 -40.63 38.37
C ASN A 376 8.61 -39.73 39.08
N PRO A 377 8.23 -40.01 40.34
CA PRO A 377 7.15 -39.28 41.06
C PRO A 377 7.42 -37.83 41.48
N ASN A 378 8.57 -37.23 41.14
CA ASN A 378 8.98 -35.88 41.60
C ASN A 378 9.15 -34.84 40.47
N SER A 379 8.58 -35.09 39.29
CA SER A 379 8.75 -34.23 38.11
C SER A 379 7.49 -33.39 37.83
N CYS A 380 7.20 -32.38 38.65
CA CYS A 380 6.27 -31.32 38.25
C CYS A 380 7.07 -30.37 37.32
N ASN A 381 6.84 -30.44 36.01
CA ASN A 381 7.45 -29.52 35.03
C ASN A 381 6.66 -28.21 35.05
N PHE A 382 7.10 -27.24 35.85
CA PHE A 382 6.51 -25.90 35.85
C PHE A 382 6.83 -25.19 34.53
N ARG A 383 5.85 -24.46 33.98
CA ARG A 383 6.06 -23.58 32.84
C ARG A 383 6.62 -22.23 33.33
N ILE A 384 7.12 -21.41 32.42
CA ILE A 384 7.76 -20.14 32.72
C ILE A 384 6.89 -19.04 32.14
N GLN A 385 6.58 -18.01 32.93
CA GLN A 385 6.09 -16.74 32.43
C GLN A 385 7.24 -15.74 32.43
N LEU A 386 7.60 -15.23 31.26
CA LEU A 386 8.56 -14.15 31.08
C LEU A 386 7.82 -12.85 30.84
N THR A 387 8.15 -11.80 31.58
CA THR A 387 7.56 -10.46 31.43
C THR A 387 8.68 -9.44 31.27
N PHE A 388 8.70 -8.75 30.13
CA PHE A 388 9.64 -7.66 29.90
C PHE A 388 9.17 -6.39 30.61
N GLY A 389 10.12 -5.69 31.22
CA GLY A 389 10.00 -4.29 31.60
C GLY A 389 10.02 -3.38 30.36
N ALA A 390 10.33 -2.10 30.54
CA ALA A 390 10.48 -1.21 29.39
C ALA A 390 11.66 -1.66 28.53
N ILE A 391 11.45 -1.68 27.21
CA ILE A 391 12.47 -2.02 26.22
C ILE A 391 12.76 -0.76 25.42
N ASP A 392 14.04 -0.47 25.23
CA ASP A 392 14.55 0.63 24.42
C ASP A 392 15.80 0.13 23.68
N THR A 393 15.59 -0.36 22.47
CA THR A 393 16.60 -0.89 21.55
C THR A 393 16.52 -0.12 20.23
N GLU A 394 17.55 -0.19 19.38
CA GLU A 394 17.45 0.36 18.03
C GLU A 394 16.43 -0.42 17.20
N GLN A 395 15.42 0.28 16.67
CA GLN A 395 14.28 -0.34 16.02
C GLN A 395 14.65 -1.14 14.75
N CYS A 396 15.68 -0.74 14.01
CA CYS A 396 15.99 -1.38 12.74
C CYS A 396 16.81 -2.66 12.89
N CYS A 397 17.60 -2.77 13.96
CA CYS A 397 18.86 -3.50 13.89
C CYS A 397 19.30 -4.17 15.20
N ASP A 398 18.75 -3.74 16.35
CA ASP A 398 18.98 -4.39 17.64
C ASP A 398 17.76 -5.22 18.03
N ILE A 399 17.92 -6.53 17.95
CA ILE A 399 16.80 -7.49 17.92
C ILE A 399 16.79 -8.33 19.19
N ILE A 400 15.60 -8.51 19.77
CA ILE A 400 15.32 -9.48 20.82
C ILE A 400 14.44 -10.58 20.22
N ASP A 401 14.92 -11.82 20.27
CA ASP A 401 14.17 -13.03 19.91
C ASP A 401 13.82 -13.81 21.16
N VAL A 402 12.60 -14.34 21.24
CA VAL A 402 12.16 -15.22 22.33
C VAL A 402 11.77 -16.56 21.75
N TYR A 403 12.36 -17.64 22.25
CA TYR A 403 12.09 -19.01 21.79
C TYR A 403 11.52 -19.86 22.92
N ASP A 404 10.56 -20.70 22.58
CA ASP A 404 9.97 -21.67 23.50
C ASP A 404 10.61 -23.04 23.35
N PHE A 405 10.84 -23.73 24.45
CA PHE A 405 11.12 -25.17 24.40
C PHE A 405 9.81 -25.94 24.52
N ASP A 406 9.39 -26.52 23.42
CA ASP A 406 8.19 -27.36 23.30
C ASP A 406 8.53 -28.87 23.29
N GLY A 407 9.81 -29.22 23.51
CA GLY A 407 10.32 -30.59 23.43
C GLY A 407 10.82 -30.98 22.02
N SER A 408 10.68 -30.09 21.04
CA SER A 408 11.29 -30.25 19.72
C SER A 408 12.76 -29.79 19.72
N PRO A 409 13.59 -30.29 18.78
CA PRO A 409 14.97 -29.82 18.64
C PRO A 409 15.08 -28.43 17.97
N TYR A 410 13.96 -27.82 17.58
CA TYR A 410 13.93 -26.61 16.75
C TYR A 410 13.66 -25.32 17.52
N TYR A 411 13.18 -25.40 18.76
CA TYR A 411 12.89 -24.25 19.65
C TYR A 411 12.08 -23.15 18.94
N PRO A 412 10.76 -23.30 18.76
CA PRO A 412 9.95 -22.34 18.00
C PRO A 412 10.12 -20.89 18.52
N LEU A 413 10.30 -19.96 17.58
CA LEU A 413 10.32 -18.52 17.85
C LEU A 413 8.92 -18.06 18.26
N LEU A 414 8.77 -17.57 19.48
CA LEU A 414 7.53 -16.96 19.97
C LEU A 414 7.34 -15.56 19.42
N ASP A 415 8.40 -14.76 19.41
CA ASP A 415 8.34 -13.36 18.98
C ASP A 415 9.74 -12.83 18.69
N ARG A 416 9.81 -11.85 17.79
CA ARG A 416 11.01 -11.09 17.41
C ARG A 416 10.65 -9.61 17.45
N PHE A 417 11.33 -8.84 18.28
CA PHE A 417 11.00 -7.43 18.47
C PHE A 417 12.22 -6.56 18.77
N SER A 418 12.07 -5.28 18.48
CA SER A 418 13.08 -4.23 18.63
C SER A 418 12.39 -2.89 18.86
N GLY A 419 13.17 -1.84 19.14
CA GLY A 419 12.65 -0.49 19.33
C GLY A 419 12.25 -0.18 20.77
N GLN A 420 11.34 0.78 20.90
CA GLN A 420 10.81 1.25 22.18
C GLN A 420 9.47 0.59 22.48
N ILE A 421 9.40 -0.18 23.56
CA ILE A 421 8.20 -0.93 23.95
C ILE A 421 7.94 -0.68 25.44
N ALA A 422 6.68 -0.38 25.78
CA ALA A 422 6.26 -0.12 27.15
C ALA A 422 6.40 -1.37 28.04
N ALA A 423 6.67 -1.14 29.34
CA ALA A 423 6.78 -2.21 30.31
C ALA A 423 5.50 -3.06 30.37
N GLY A 424 5.65 -4.39 30.41
CA GLY A 424 4.56 -5.34 30.47
C GLY A 424 3.85 -5.60 29.13
N ALA A 425 4.23 -4.92 28.04
CA ALA A 425 3.61 -5.16 26.74
C ALA A 425 4.06 -6.47 26.06
N LYS A 426 5.21 -7.03 26.47
CA LYS A 426 5.72 -8.33 26.01
C LYS A 426 5.73 -9.31 27.17
N VAL A 427 4.82 -10.29 27.10
CA VAL A 427 4.64 -11.36 28.08
C VAL A 427 4.57 -12.69 27.34
N PHE A 428 5.42 -13.64 27.73
CA PHE A 428 5.52 -14.95 27.11
C PHE A 428 5.29 -16.04 28.13
N LYS A 429 4.67 -17.14 27.71
CA LYS A 429 4.48 -18.35 28.52
C LYS A 429 5.08 -19.52 27.78
N SER A 430 6.00 -20.24 28.42
CA SER A 430 6.61 -21.43 27.81
C SER A 430 5.65 -22.62 27.80
N SER A 431 5.83 -23.52 26.84
CA SER A 431 5.08 -24.77 26.74
C SER A 431 5.63 -25.83 27.70
N MET A 432 6.94 -25.85 27.90
CA MET A 432 7.61 -26.73 28.88
C MET A 432 8.42 -25.92 29.90
N ASN A 433 9.49 -26.49 30.44
CA ASN A 433 10.27 -25.94 31.55
C ASN A 433 11.46 -25.07 31.12
N GLN A 434 11.54 -24.68 29.84
CA GLN A 434 12.62 -23.86 29.32
C GLN A 434 12.11 -22.79 28.36
N LEU A 435 12.77 -21.63 28.40
CA LEU A 435 12.53 -20.50 27.51
C LEU A 435 13.87 -19.82 27.23
N PHE A 436 14.09 -19.40 25.99
CA PHE A 436 15.33 -18.75 25.58
C PHE A 436 15.04 -17.34 25.09
N VAL A 437 15.95 -16.42 25.39
CA VAL A 437 15.91 -15.06 24.86
C VAL A 437 17.25 -14.79 24.21
N ASP A 438 17.26 -14.38 22.95
CA ASP A 438 18.47 -13.91 22.28
C ASP A 438 18.39 -12.40 22.07
N PHE A 439 19.49 -11.70 22.33
CA PHE A 439 19.64 -10.28 22.07
C PHE A 439 20.84 -10.05 21.17
N TYR A 440 20.58 -9.40 20.05
CA TYR A 440 21.54 -9.02 19.03
C TYR A 440 21.60 -7.51 18.93
N SER A 441 22.80 -6.95 18.82
CA SER A 441 22.97 -5.53 18.48
C SER A 441 24.00 -5.34 17.39
N ASP A 442 23.88 -4.23 16.68
CA ASP A 442 24.80 -3.83 15.62
C ASP A 442 25.90 -2.87 16.13
N SER A 443 26.66 -2.25 15.23
CA SER A 443 27.78 -1.38 15.58
C SER A 443 27.43 0.05 16.00
N ILE A 444 26.18 0.50 15.85
CA ILE A 444 25.77 1.91 16.00
C ILE A 444 24.49 2.05 16.85
N ASN A 445 24.22 3.25 17.36
CA ASN A 445 22.94 3.60 18.00
C ASN A 445 22.48 2.74 19.20
N GLN A 446 23.42 2.32 20.06
CA GLN A 446 23.07 1.57 21.28
C GLN A 446 22.22 2.41 22.24
N ARG A 447 21.19 1.77 22.80
CA ARG A 447 20.20 2.37 23.69
C ARG A 447 20.20 1.73 25.08
N SER A 448 19.30 2.15 25.96
CA SER A 448 19.28 1.70 27.36
C SER A 448 19.01 0.20 27.53
N GLY A 449 18.40 -0.45 26.53
CA GLY A 449 18.19 -1.89 26.46
C GLY A 449 16.93 -2.34 27.18
N PHE A 450 17.00 -3.40 27.99
CA PHE A 450 15.81 -3.98 28.61
C PHE A 450 16.08 -4.63 29.97
N THR A 451 15.00 -4.84 30.70
CA THR A 451 14.91 -5.73 31.87
C THR A 451 13.80 -6.75 31.63
N ALA A 452 13.92 -7.97 32.13
CA ALA A 452 12.80 -8.91 32.15
C ALA A 452 12.81 -9.75 33.42
N VAL A 453 11.62 -10.16 33.84
CA VAL A 453 11.37 -10.98 35.03
C VAL A 453 10.75 -12.30 34.58
N ALA A 454 11.36 -13.41 34.98
CA ALA A 454 10.86 -14.75 34.74
C ALA A 454 10.33 -15.34 36.05
N VAL A 455 9.14 -15.95 36.02
CA VAL A 455 8.51 -16.62 37.17
C VAL A 455 7.95 -17.99 36.79
N PRO A 456 7.91 -18.97 37.71
CA PRO A 456 7.32 -20.28 37.43
C PRO A 456 5.78 -20.18 37.48
N ILE A 457 5.11 -20.91 36.59
CA ILE A 457 3.64 -21.02 36.49
C ILE A 457 3.21 -22.49 36.30
N LEU A 458 1.94 -22.79 36.63
CA LEU A 458 1.31 -24.11 36.41
C LEU A 458 0.84 -24.27 34.97
#